data_AF-A0A951IEE3-F1
#
_entry.id   AF-A0A951IEE3-F1
#
_cell.length_a   1.000
_cell.length_b   1.000
_cell.length_c   1.000
_cell.angle_alpha   90.00
_cell.angle_beta   90.00
_cell.angle_gamma   90.00
#
_symmetry.space_group_name_H-M   'P 1'
#
loop_
_entity.id
_entity.type
_entity.pdbx_description
1 polymer ?
#
loop_
_entity_poly.entity_id
_entity_poly.type
_entity_poly.pdbx_seq_one_letter_code
_entity_poly.pdbx_strand_id
1 'polypeptide(L)'
;LAYELEKHRQASQIEDAAVLRIERLYPLPESELAALFRKWRDAHFVFAQEEPENQGWWAYLDRPLERLLREAGTTALRFACVARPASPSPAGSFHGDHEKDQQALVRRAFG
;
A
#
# COMPACT_ATOMS: atom_id res chain seq x y z
N LEU A 1 -0.92 -9.26 -5.44
CA LEU A 1 -1.58 -8.13 -4.77
C LEU A 1 -2.20 -7.07 -5.70
N ALA A 2 -1.45 -6.25 -6.42
CA ALA A 2 -2.02 -5.08 -7.13
C ALA A 2 -3.17 -5.43 -8.10
N TYR A 3 -3.06 -6.54 -8.84
CA TYR A 3 -4.14 -7.05 -9.69
C TYR A 3 -5.39 -7.47 -8.90
N GLU A 4 -5.21 -8.00 -7.70
CA GLU A 4 -6.32 -8.40 -6.83
C GLU A 4 -7.01 -7.19 -6.20
N LEU A 5 -6.23 -6.17 -5.81
CA LEU A 5 -6.77 -4.88 -5.38
C LEU A 5 -7.61 -4.26 -6.49
N GLU A 6 -7.10 -4.21 -7.72
CA GLU A 6 -7.83 -3.64 -8.85
C GLU A 6 -9.07 -4.46 -9.21
N LYS A 7 -8.97 -5.80 -9.21
CA LYS A 7 -10.11 -6.70 -9.42
C LYS A 7 -11.18 -6.48 -8.35
N HIS A 8 -10.78 -6.35 -7.08
CA HIS A 8 -11.71 -6.10 -5.98
C HIS A 8 -12.36 -4.72 -6.08
N ARG A 9 -11.58 -3.69 -6.43
CA ARG A 9 -12.08 -2.33 -6.67
C ARG A 9 -13.15 -2.33 -7.76
N GLN A 10 -12.89 -2.99 -8.88
CA GLN A 10 -13.84 -3.09 -10.00
C GLN A 10 -15.08 -3.91 -9.64
N ALA A 11 -14.89 -5.09 -9.03
CA ALA A 11 -16.00 -5.96 -8.65
C ALA A 11 -16.91 -5.34 -7.58
N SER A 12 -16.34 -4.49 -6.71
CA SER A 12 -17.07 -3.79 -5.64
C SER A 12 -17.52 -2.38 -6.05
N GLN A 13 -17.31 -1.99 -7.32
CA GLN A 13 -17.68 -0.68 -7.87
C GLN A 13 -17.16 0.52 -7.03
N ILE A 14 -15.93 0.40 -6.52
CA ILE A 14 -15.27 1.45 -5.74
C ILE A 14 -14.69 2.48 -6.71
N GLU A 15 -15.33 3.65 -6.79
CA GLU A 15 -14.99 4.73 -7.73
C GLU A 15 -14.12 5.83 -7.09
N ASP A 16 -14.05 5.89 -5.77
CA ASP A 16 -13.34 6.90 -4.98
C ASP A 16 -11.91 6.47 -4.56
N ALA A 17 -11.44 5.33 -5.05
CA ALA A 17 -10.09 4.83 -4.83
C ALA A 17 -9.35 4.57 -6.14
N ALA A 18 -8.02 4.70 -6.12
CA ALA A 18 -7.14 4.33 -7.22
C ALA A 18 -6.06 3.34 -6.74
N VAL A 19 -5.81 2.30 -7.53
CA VAL A 19 -4.73 1.34 -7.27
C VAL A 19 -3.52 1.69 -8.13
N LEU A 20 -2.38 1.89 -7.49
CA LEU A 20 -1.14 2.29 -8.14
C LEU A 20 -0.01 1.36 -7.77
N ARG A 21 0.87 1.12 -8.73
CA ARG A 21 2.04 0.28 -8.55
C ARG A 21 3.29 1.14 -8.56
N ILE A 22 4.18 0.89 -7.61
CA ILE A 22 5.52 1.47 -7.59
C ILE A 22 6.47 0.45 -8.20
N GLU A 23 6.71 0.56 -9.51
CA GLU A 23 7.57 -0.38 -10.24
C GLU A 23 9.06 -0.25 -9.88
N ARG A 24 9.48 0.95 -9.48
CA ARG A 24 10.86 1.26 -9.11
C ARG A 24 10.93 1.70 -7.66
N LEU A 25 11.41 0.79 -6.81
CA LEU A 25 11.56 1.01 -5.38
C LEU A 25 12.93 1.61 -5.03
N TYR A 26 13.93 1.41 -5.90
CA TYR A 26 15.24 2.05 -5.81
C TYR A 26 15.89 2.25 -7.20
N PRO A 27 16.44 3.45 -7.50
CA PRO A 27 16.22 4.70 -6.77
C PRO A 27 14.75 5.14 -6.86
N LEU A 28 14.21 5.68 -5.76
CA LEU A 28 12.80 6.05 -5.68
C LEU A 28 12.47 7.20 -6.67
N PRO A 29 11.40 7.12 -7.48
CA PRO A 29 10.97 8.19 -8.39
C PRO A 29 10.32 9.37 -7.63
N GLU A 30 11.10 10.08 -6.82
CA GLU A 30 10.60 11.11 -5.90
C GLU A 30 9.80 12.22 -6.60
N SER A 31 10.31 12.76 -7.71
CA SER A 31 9.65 13.85 -8.45
C SER A 31 8.28 13.42 -9.00
N GLU A 32 8.17 12.19 -9.49
CA GLU A 32 6.92 11.64 -10.04
C GLU A 32 5.91 11.39 -8.93
N LEU A 33 6.35 10.79 -7.82
CA LEU A 33 5.51 10.55 -6.64
C LEU A 33 5.01 11.85 -6.01
N ALA A 34 5.87 12.85 -5.83
CA ALA A 34 5.45 14.15 -5.30
C ALA A 34 4.43 14.85 -6.23
N ALA A 35 4.64 14.80 -7.55
CA ALA A 35 3.68 15.36 -8.50
C ALA A 35 2.33 14.63 -8.46
N LEU A 36 2.35 13.32 -8.26
CA LEU A 36 1.18 12.48 -8.11
C LEU A 36 0.41 12.81 -6.81
N PHE A 37 1.11 12.91 -5.68
CA PHE A 37 0.50 13.23 -4.38
C PHE A 37 -0.16 14.62 -4.38
N ARG A 38 0.42 15.60 -5.08
CA ARG A 38 -0.22 16.93 -5.26
C ARG A 38 -1.57 16.84 -5.96
N LYS A 39 -1.75 15.91 -6.91
CA LYS A 39 -3.04 15.72 -7.61
C LYS A 39 -4.12 15.17 -6.69
N TRP A 40 -3.74 14.40 -5.66
CA TRP A 40 -4.65 13.79 -4.69
C TRP A 40 -4.37 14.28 -3.27
N ARG A 41 -4.21 15.59 -3.12
CA ARG A 41 -3.80 16.22 -1.85
C ARG A 41 -4.73 15.88 -0.67
N ASP A 42 -6.00 15.62 -0.96
CA ASP A 42 -7.06 15.39 0.03
C ASP A 42 -7.35 13.88 0.24
N ALA A 43 -6.60 12.99 -0.41
CA ALA A 43 -6.82 11.55 -0.34
C ALA A 43 -6.22 10.90 0.91
N HIS A 44 -6.77 9.74 1.27
CA HIS A 44 -6.13 8.80 2.18
C HIS A 44 -5.12 7.94 1.41
N PHE A 45 -3.94 7.75 1.99
CA PHE A 45 -2.86 6.99 1.37
C PHE A 45 -2.68 5.66 2.09
N VAL A 46 -2.71 4.55 1.34
CA VAL A 46 -2.51 3.19 1.84
C VAL A 46 -1.35 2.55 1.11
N PHE A 47 -0.39 2.01 1.85
CA PHE A 47 0.68 1.17 1.31
C PHE A 47 0.30 -0.29 1.58
N ALA A 48 -0.08 -1.00 0.52
CA ALA A 48 -0.48 -2.39 0.62
C ALA A 48 0.64 -3.32 0.13
N GLN A 49 0.99 -4.35 0.92
CA GLN A 49 1.96 -5.37 0.53
C GLN A 49 1.52 -6.75 1.03
N GLU A 50 1.93 -7.82 0.35
CA GLU A 50 1.63 -9.19 0.77
C GLU A 50 2.58 -9.67 1.86
N GLU A 51 3.79 -9.13 1.89
CA GLU A 51 4.79 -9.42 2.89
C GLU A 51 4.31 -8.97 4.28
N PRO A 52 4.74 -9.66 5.36
CA PRO A 52 4.56 -9.20 6.73
C PRO A 52 5.00 -7.73 6.92
N GLU A 53 4.37 -7.01 7.84
CA GLU A 53 4.65 -5.58 8.09
C GLU A 53 6.14 -5.31 8.42
N ASN A 54 6.81 -6.25 9.09
CA ASN A 54 8.23 -6.18 9.42
C ASN A 54 9.15 -6.64 8.26
N GLN A 55 8.59 -6.90 7.09
CA GLN A 55 9.26 -7.35 5.88
C GLN A 55 8.81 -6.51 4.68
N GLY A 56 9.22 -6.91 3.47
CA GLY A 56 8.89 -6.19 2.25
C GLY A 56 9.50 -4.78 2.24
N TRP A 57 8.76 -3.82 1.70
CA TRP A 57 9.25 -2.48 1.43
C TRP A 57 8.69 -1.42 2.36
N TRP A 58 7.69 -1.76 3.16
CA TRP A 58 7.05 -0.81 4.08
C TRP A 58 8.05 -0.06 4.96
N ALA A 59 8.91 -0.79 5.69
CA ALA A 59 9.89 -0.17 6.59
C ALA A 59 10.92 0.71 5.86
N TYR A 60 11.23 0.38 4.60
CA TYR A 60 12.16 1.16 3.77
C TYR A 60 11.51 2.43 3.22
N LEU A 61 10.24 2.36 2.84
CA LEU A 61 9.54 3.43 2.12
C LEU A 61 8.72 4.37 3.01
N ASP A 62 8.34 3.98 4.22
CA ASP A 62 7.50 4.82 5.11
C ASP A 62 8.06 6.24 5.28
N ARG A 63 9.36 6.37 5.60
CA ARG A 63 9.98 7.69 5.84
C ARG A 63 10.15 8.51 4.56
N PRO A 64 10.67 7.96 3.43
CA PRO A 64 10.65 8.68 2.17
C PRO A 64 9.26 9.13 1.73
N LEU A 65 8.25 8.25 1.82
CA LEU A 65 6.88 8.57 1.40
C LEU A 65 6.23 9.64 2.28
N GLU A 66 6.42 9.58 3.62
CA GLU A 66 6.00 10.65 4.52
C GLU A 66 6.58 12.00 4.09
N ARG A 67 7.89 12.05 3.82
CA ARG A 67 8.55 13.29 3.41
C ARG A 67 7.92 13.84 2.12
N LEU A 68 7.69 12.98 1.14
CA LEU A 68 7.09 13.38 -0.14
C LEU A 68 5.64 13.86 0.02
N LEU A 69 4.84 13.26 0.91
CA LEU A 69 3.49 13.74 1.24
C LEU A 69 3.54 15.17 1.83
N ARG A 70 4.47 15.42 2.75
CA ARG A 70 4.68 16.75 3.34
C ARG A 70 5.11 17.78 2.30
N GLU A 71 6.07 17.44 1.45
CA GLU A 71 6.53 18.30 0.33
C GLU A 71 5.42 18.57 -0.69
N ALA A 72 4.50 17.62 -0.87
CA ALA A 72 3.33 17.76 -1.73
C ALA A 72 2.19 18.55 -1.08
N GLY A 73 2.26 18.86 0.22
CA GLY A 73 1.23 19.61 0.94
C GLY A 73 -0.09 18.86 1.07
N THR A 74 -0.04 17.54 1.22
CA THR A 74 -1.24 16.70 1.40
C THR A 74 -1.82 16.84 2.81
N THR A 75 -3.12 16.59 2.97
CA THR A 75 -3.80 16.60 4.28
C THR A 75 -3.38 15.42 5.14
N ALA A 76 -3.22 14.24 4.53
CA ALA A 76 -2.65 13.07 5.15
C ALA A 76 -1.11 13.17 5.16
N LEU A 77 -0.50 12.99 6.34
CA LEU A 77 0.95 13.11 6.52
C LEU A 77 1.69 11.76 6.51
N ARG A 78 0.97 10.64 6.46
CA ARG A 78 1.52 9.28 6.44
C ARG A 78 0.61 8.35 5.64
N PHE A 79 1.23 7.30 5.12
CA PHE A 79 0.52 6.14 4.60
C PHE A 79 0.04 5.25 5.76
N ALA A 80 -1.14 4.66 5.63
CA ALA A 80 -1.52 3.49 6.43
C ALA A 80 -0.88 2.24 5.84
N CYS A 81 -0.36 1.35 6.68
CA CYS A 81 0.18 0.06 6.23
C CYS A 81 -0.91 -1.01 6.23
N VAL A 82 -1.12 -1.65 5.08
CA VAL A 82 -1.96 -2.85 4.95
C VAL A 82 -1.08 -4.00 4.50
N ALA A 83 -0.62 -4.74 5.49
CA ALA A 83 0.28 -5.88 5.32
C ALA A 83 -0.24 -7.10 6.08
N ARG A 84 0.40 -8.25 5.87
CA ARG A 84 0.25 -9.40 6.76
C ARG A 84 0.83 -9.08 8.15
N PRO A 85 0.35 -9.71 9.23
CA PRO A 85 0.94 -9.54 10.55
C PRO A 85 2.44 -9.84 10.54
N ALA A 86 3.21 -9.12 11.36
CA ALA A 86 4.64 -9.31 11.48
C ALA A 86 4.99 -10.79 11.78
N SER A 87 6.01 -11.30 11.10
CA SER A 87 6.42 -12.71 11.18
C SER A 87 7.94 -12.84 11.15
N PRO A 88 8.53 -13.79 11.90
CA PRO A 88 9.97 -14.06 11.85
C PRO A 88 10.41 -14.76 10.56
N SER A 89 9.48 -15.37 9.80
CA SER A 89 9.77 -15.98 8.49
C SER A 89 8.91 -15.38 7.38
N PRO A 90 9.37 -15.38 6.11
CA PRO A 90 8.66 -14.76 4.98
C PRO A 90 7.33 -15.44 4.67
N ALA A 91 7.34 -16.76 4.75
CA ALA A 91 6.16 -17.58 4.86
C ALA A 91 6.30 -18.30 6.20
N GLY A 92 5.54 -17.89 7.21
CA GLY A 92 5.26 -18.82 8.30
C GLY A 92 4.68 -20.10 7.66
N SER A 93 4.98 -21.25 8.23
CA SER A 93 4.31 -22.53 7.92
C SER A 93 2.83 -22.46 8.35
N PHE A 94 2.10 -21.49 7.81
CA PHE A 94 0.71 -21.24 8.08
C PHE A 94 -0.09 -22.31 7.35
N HIS A 95 -0.43 -23.35 8.10
CA HIS A 95 -1.50 -24.29 7.75
C HIS A 95 -2.88 -23.60 7.90
N GLY A 96 -3.00 -22.37 7.43
CA GLY A 96 -4.22 -21.56 7.41
C GLY A 96 -4.67 -21.33 5.97
N ASP A 97 -5.93 -20.96 5.78
CA ASP A 97 -6.48 -20.63 4.46
C ASP A 97 -5.81 -19.37 3.90
N HIS A 98 -4.72 -19.55 3.17
CA HIS A 98 -4.00 -18.46 2.48
C HIS A 98 -4.93 -17.56 1.66
N GLU A 99 -5.98 -18.14 1.08
CA GLU A 99 -6.99 -17.41 0.31
C GLU A 99 -7.83 -16.48 1.20
N LYS A 100 -8.21 -16.92 2.42
CA LYS A 100 -8.95 -16.07 3.36
C LYS A 100 -8.09 -14.91 3.84
N ASP A 101 -6.83 -15.17 4.15
CA ASP A 101 -5.87 -14.14 4.57
C ASP A 101 -5.67 -13.11 3.45
N GLN A 102 -5.53 -13.59 2.21
CA GLN A 102 -5.38 -12.74 1.04
C GLN A 102 -6.62 -11.87 0.81
N GLN A 103 -7.81 -12.45 0.84
CA GLN A 103 -9.07 -11.70 0.71
C GLN A 103 -9.25 -10.69 1.85
N ALA A 104 -8.87 -11.04 3.08
CA ALA A 104 -8.92 -10.12 4.22
C ALA A 104 -7.96 -8.94 4.04
N LEU A 105 -6.75 -9.19 3.53
CA LEU A 105 -5.78 -8.15 3.22
C LEU A 105 -6.30 -7.20 2.12
N VAL A 106 -6.86 -7.75 1.04
CA VAL A 106 -7.46 -6.97 -0.05
C VAL A 106 -8.61 -6.11 0.46
N ARG A 107 -9.53 -6.65 1.28
CA ARG A 107 -10.64 -5.87 1.86
C ARG A 107 -10.13 -4.72 2.74
N ARG A 108 -9.18 -5.01 3.64
CA ARG A 108 -8.57 -4.00 4.54
C ARG A 108 -7.90 -2.84 3.80
N ALA A 109 -7.50 -3.02 2.53
CA ALA A 109 -6.90 -1.96 1.73
C ALA A 109 -7.89 -0.85 1.34
N PHE A 110 -9.20 -1.12 1.41
CA PHE A 110 -10.26 -0.18 1.03
C PHE A 110 -11.14 0.31 2.20
N GLY A 111 -10.88 -0.15 3.44
CA GLY A 111 -11.66 0.19 4.64
C GLY A 111 -12.40 -1.03 5.20
#